data_AF-A0A831KX65-F1
#
_entry.id   AF-A0A831KX65-F1
#
_cell.length_a   1.000
_cell.length_b   1.000
_cell.length_c   1.000
_cell.angle_alpha   90.00
_cell.angle_beta   90.00
_cell.angle_gamma   90.00
#
_symmetry.space_group_name_H-M   'P 1'
#
loop_
_entity.id
_entity.type
_entity.pdbx_description
1 polymer ?
#
loop_
_entity_poly.entity_id
_entity_poly.type
_entity_poly.pdbx_seq_one_letter_code
_entity_poly.pdbx_strand_id
1 'polypeptide(L)'
;MGTAIRDWTLARLFAGGYNFNSDLRSCSERQTEWSRSNMKRFIFACCGWLWVALVLSGAGVSFSPYGVNAHLADNATLTRAVEAGIHWIRIDIDWRSCEPRKGEFRFADVDRVVDFAKNHGLSLLAVLAYTPDWANGGKGPNYPADHSSDWSRFVSVTVQRYRQKIKYWSIWNEPNVPDFFFPGKDVFVSQVWKPAAAAIRKQDPGAFIVGPDLAHWTTTNQEWFLWLKYILVSVGEEIDIVSHHLYDSRGGQYVFELLESGEPLIPAVKDLLSDLGFAEHPFWLTETGWNTLTFSEDMQAGNYLETLQLRRSRDYPDKVFFYELRDDKNPEVSSWGILRNDGTRKPAFHVYKNFINGDYPNDDPDPIPEKDAGDCYAERLIPTTAQSGLFAPLRRLRRDLVQGVPGGRFWADAYFRWSRDLARISLEDSRLFHGGVRLIARTVRLMARQEGNFWTSPLPEDFVRMVRKWLHLALKKPLHPELRRLLRSAEKLTRLLPEELTPLKVVRHHHFLYARKHLSW
;
A
#
# COMPACT_ATOMS: atom_id res chain seq x y z
N MET A 1 9.38 20.46 50.84
CA MET A 1 8.65 19.65 51.83
C MET A 1 7.33 19.25 51.18
N GLY A 2 6.92 17.99 51.05
CA GLY A 2 7.55 16.74 51.47
C GLY A 2 6.53 15.78 52.09
N THR A 3 6.49 14.53 51.62
CA THR A 3 5.94 13.31 52.29
C THR A 3 4.43 13.24 52.57
N ALA A 4 3.76 12.08 52.54
CA ALA A 4 4.10 10.72 52.09
C ALA A 4 2.80 9.89 51.85
N ILE A 5 2.70 9.07 50.80
CA ILE A 5 2.84 7.59 50.75
C ILE A 5 1.88 6.78 51.64
N ARG A 6 1.05 5.93 50.99
CA ARG A 6 0.67 4.52 51.30
C ARG A 6 -0.69 4.20 50.65
N ASP A 7 -1.06 2.99 50.24
CA ASP A 7 -0.42 1.77 49.72
C ASP A 7 -1.54 0.69 49.64
N TRP A 8 -1.63 -0.04 48.53
CA TRP A 8 -2.01 -1.47 48.42
C TRP A 8 -3.44 -2.05 48.75
N THR A 9 -4.10 -2.49 47.66
CA THR A 9 -4.81 -3.79 47.41
C THR A 9 -6.10 -4.25 48.15
N LEU A 10 -7.12 -4.58 47.32
CA LEU A 10 -8.00 -5.79 47.28
C LEU A 10 -8.41 -6.47 48.63
N ALA A 11 -9.69 -6.69 48.98
CA ALA A 11 -10.67 -7.53 48.25
C ALA A 11 -12.10 -7.52 48.89
N ARG A 12 -13.07 -8.06 48.15
CA ARG A 12 -14.55 -8.15 48.36
C ARG A 12 -15.05 -8.74 49.70
N LEU A 13 -16.28 -8.35 50.09
CA LEU A 13 -17.34 -9.24 50.62
C LEU A 13 -18.76 -8.67 50.30
N PHE A 14 -19.78 -9.54 50.30
CA PHE A 14 -21.17 -9.40 49.75
C PHE A 14 -22.19 -8.71 50.71
N ALA A 15 -23.46 -8.33 50.42
CA ALA A 15 -24.37 -8.38 49.24
C ALA A 15 -25.66 -7.51 49.42
N GLY A 16 -26.44 -7.30 48.34
CA GLY A 16 -27.91 -7.04 48.34
C GLY A 16 -28.34 -5.60 47.96
N GLY A 17 -29.36 -5.36 47.11
CA GLY A 17 -30.18 -6.24 46.28
C GLY A 17 -31.27 -5.44 45.53
N TYR A 18 -31.56 -5.77 44.26
CA TYR A 18 -32.59 -5.11 43.42
C TYR A 18 -33.90 -5.92 43.41
N ASN A 19 -35.08 -5.27 43.39
CA ASN A 19 -36.27 -5.85 42.73
C ASN A 19 -37.33 -4.80 42.31
N PHE A 20 -38.25 -5.22 41.43
CA PHE A 20 -39.07 -4.39 40.54
C PHE A 20 -40.59 -4.38 40.90
N ASN A 21 -41.33 -3.43 40.30
CA ASN A 21 -42.80 -3.36 40.14
C ASN A 21 -43.73 -3.04 41.35
N SER A 22 -43.99 -1.74 41.53
CA SER A 22 -45.32 -1.14 41.74
C SER A 22 -45.32 0.22 40.97
N ASP A 23 -46.39 0.81 40.43
CA ASP A 23 -47.83 0.57 40.58
C ASP A 23 -48.58 0.72 39.24
N LEU A 24 -49.66 -0.05 39.06
CA LEU A 24 -50.63 0.10 37.98
C LEU A 24 -51.97 0.62 38.55
N ARG A 25 -52.49 1.72 37.97
CA ARG A 25 -53.81 2.34 38.22
C ARG A 25 -53.88 3.06 39.59
N SER A 26 -53.97 4.38 39.66
CA SER A 26 -55.13 5.13 39.15
C SER A 26 -54.85 6.64 39.00
N CYS A 27 -55.12 7.20 37.81
CA CYS A 27 -55.49 8.61 37.64
C CYS A 27 -56.04 8.83 36.22
N SER A 28 -57.35 8.63 36.05
CA SER A 28 -58.10 9.41 35.06
C SER A 28 -58.02 10.90 35.43
N GLU A 29 -58.30 11.79 34.48
CA GLU A 29 -58.34 13.26 34.67
C GLU A 29 -56.98 13.99 34.69
N ARG A 30 -56.30 13.96 33.54
CA ARG A 30 -55.90 15.20 32.84
C ARG A 30 -55.46 14.93 31.39
N GLN A 31 -56.45 14.86 30.48
CA GLN A 31 -56.20 15.10 29.06
C GLN A 31 -56.31 16.61 28.78
N THR A 32 -55.16 17.27 28.59
CA THR A 32 -55.06 18.48 27.77
C THR A 32 -53.63 18.65 27.26
N GLU A 33 -53.50 19.01 25.98
CA GLU A 33 -52.29 19.59 25.37
C GLU A 33 -51.00 18.74 25.25
N TRP A 34 -51.10 17.58 24.61
CA TRP A 34 -50.06 17.21 23.62
C TRP A 34 -50.63 17.40 22.22
N SER A 35 -50.21 18.49 21.55
CA SER A 35 -50.86 18.94 20.32
C SER A 35 -50.71 17.92 19.18
N ARG A 36 -51.79 17.70 18.41
CA ARG A 36 -51.76 16.87 17.19
C ARG A 36 -50.75 17.38 16.14
N SER A 37 -50.33 18.64 16.25
CA SER A 37 -49.22 19.24 15.49
C SER A 37 -47.89 18.54 15.78
N ASN A 38 -47.55 18.32 17.05
CA ASN A 38 -46.25 17.76 17.43
C ASN A 38 -46.10 16.30 17.03
N MET A 39 -47.16 15.48 17.16
CA MET A 39 -47.13 14.09 16.70
C MET A 39 -47.03 13.97 15.17
N LYS A 40 -47.71 14.87 14.41
CA LYS A 40 -47.52 14.95 12.96
C LYS A 40 -46.11 15.39 12.58
N ARG A 41 -45.51 16.36 13.30
CA ARG A 41 -44.12 16.80 13.08
C ARG A 41 -43.10 15.72 13.41
N PHE A 42 -43.32 14.94 14.47
CA PHE A 42 -42.44 13.83 14.84
C PHE A 42 -42.52 12.69 13.81
N ILE A 43 -43.72 12.34 13.34
CA ILE A 43 -43.90 11.36 12.26
C ILE A 43 -43.34 11.89 10.93
N PHE A 44 -43.53 13.17 10.57
CA PHE A 44 -42.88 13.75 9.39
C PHE A 44 -41.35 13.81 9.52
N ALA A 45 -40.81 14.03 10.72
CA ALA A 45 -39.37 13.97 10.97
C ALA A 45 -38.86 12.53 10.82
N CYS A 46 -39.50 11.53 11.45
CA CYS A 46 -39.09 10.13 11.33
C CYS A 46 -39.28 9.57 9.91
N CYS A 47 -40.41 9.84 9.25
CA CYS A 47 -40.64 9.45 7.86
C CYS A 47 -39.74 10.24 6.89
N GLY A 48 -39.41 11.50 7.21
CA GLY A 48 -38.47 12.33 6.46
C GLY A 48 -37.02 11.85 6.60
N TRP A 49 -36.60 11.44 7.81
CA TRP A 49 -35.31 10.80 8.05
C TRP A 49 -35.24 9.40 7.45
N LEU A 50 -36.32 8.63 7.46
CA LEU A 50 -36.42 7.35 6.74
C LEU A 50 -36.39 7.57 5.22
N TRP A 51 -37.02 8.61 4.69
CA TRP A 51 -36.93 8.99 3.26
C TRP A 51 -35.55 9.51 2.89
N VAL A 52 -34.91 10.32 3.73
CA VAL A 52 -33.53 10.79 3.52
C VAL A 52 -32.57 9.61 3.60
N ALA A 53 -32.76 8.66 4.53
CA ALA A 53 -32.01 7.41 4.54
C ALA A 53 -32.29 6.55 3.29
N LEU A 54 -33.53 6.46 2.81
CA LEU A 54 -33.90 5.77 1.57
C LEU A 54 -33.32 6.42 0.32
N VAL A 55 -33.21 7.75 0.30
CA VAL A 55 -32.63 8.53 -0.82
C VAL A 55 -31.11 8.51 -0.77
N LEU A 56 -30.50 8.51 0.42
CA LEU A 56 -29.05 8.33 0.61
C LEU A 56 -28.59 6.89 0.34
N SER A 57 -29.46 5.89 0.50
CA SER A 57 -29.22 4.52 0.04
C SER A 57 -29.64 4.27 -1.42
N GLY A 58 -30.59 5.06 -1.95
CA GLY A 58 -31.02 5.03 -3.35
C GLY A 58 -30.07 5.76 -4.32
N ALA A 59 -29.34 6.77 -3.84
CA ALA A 59 -28.19 7.33 -4.52
C ALA A 59 -26.94 6.54 -4.13
N GLY A 60 -26.81 5.34 -4.69
CA GLY A 60 -25.75 4.37 -4.37
C GLY A 60 -24.33 4.85 -4.70
N VAL A 61 -23.78 5.74 -3.87
CA VAL A 61 -22.33 5.89 -3.73
C VAL A 61 -21.83 4.60 -3.11
N SER A 62 -21.29 3.70 -3.93
CA SER A 62 -20.74 2.45 -3.42
C SER A 62 -19.55 2.77 -2.53
N PHE A 63 -19.73 2.49 -1.24
CA PHE A 63 -18.69 2.58 -0.20
C PHE A 63 -17.51 1.62 -0.44
N SER A 64 -17.56 0.79 -1.49
CA SER A 64 -16.43 -0.06 -1.89
C SER A 64 -15.13 0.77 -2.00
N PRO A 65 -14.07 0.39 -1.27
CA PRO A 65 -12.75 0.99 -1.41
C PRO A 65 -11.96 0.39 -2.59
N TYR A 66 -12.58 -0.47 -3.38
CA TYR A 66 -11.93 -1.30 -4.40
C TYR A 66 -12.25 -0.81 -5.81
N GLY A 67 -11.21 -0.42 -6.55
CA GLY A 67 -11.29 0.00 -7.94
C GLY A 67 -10.25 -0.65 -8.86
N VAL A 68 -10.37 -0.37 -10.15
CA VAL A 68 -9.43 -0.83 -11.19
C VAL A 68 -9.26 0.22 -12.28
N ASN A 69 -8.07 0.35 -12.84
CA ASN A 69 -7.83 1.13 -14.04
C ASN A 69 -8.43 0.38 -15.24
N ALA A 70 -9.38 1.02 -15.92
CA ALA A 70 -10.14 0.42 -17.01
C ALA A 70 -9.96 1.16 -18.34
N HIS A 71 -9.24 2.29 -18.35
CA HIS A 71 -9.04 3.15 -19.52
C HIS A 71 -10.39 3.41 -20.23
N LEU A 72 -10.42 3.35 -21.57
CA LEU A 72 -11.67 3.37 -22.34
C LEU A 72 -12.07 1.97 -22.85
N ALA A 73 -11.89 0.93 -22.03
CA ALA A 73 -12.13 -0.46 -22.41
C ALA A 73 -13.54 -0.73 -22.98
N ASP A 74 -13.65 -1.76 -23.82
CA ASP A 74 -14.92 -2.17 -24.43
C ASP A 74 -15.95 -2.69 -23.41
N ASN A 75 -17.23 -2.67 -23.76
CA ASN A 75 -18.31 -3.06 -22.83
C ASN A 75 -18.19 -4.52 -22.34
N ALA A 76 -17.64 -5.43 -23.15
CA ALA A 76 -17.43 -6.82 -22.76
C ALA A 76 -16.33 -6.95 -21.67
N THR A 77 -15.31 -6.09 -21.75
CA THR A 77 -14.25 -5.93 -20.75
C THR A 77 -14.80 -5.28 -19.48
N LEU A 78 -15.58 -4.20 -19.60
CA LEU A 78 -16.21 -3.54 -18.44
C LEU A 78 -17.20 -4.45 -17.70
N THR A 79 -17.92 -5.33 -18.40
CA THR A 79 -18.74 -6.38 -17.76
C THR A 79 -17.92 -7.27 -16.82
N ARG A 80 -16.62 -7.48 -17.07
CA ARG A 80 -15.76 -8.25 -16.16
C ARG A 80 -15.53 -7.53 -14.83
N ALA A 81 -15.41 -6.20 -14.82
CA ALA A 81 -15.32 -5.45 -13.57
C ALA A 81 -16.60 -5.63 -12.73
N VAL A 82 -17.78 -5.55 -13.38
CA VAL A 82 -19.08 -5.82 -12.75
C VAL A 82 -19.17 -7.27 -12.23
N GLU A 83 -18.74 -8.25 -13.02
CA GLU A 83 -18.72 -9.68 -12.62
C GLU A 83 -17.78 -9.97 -11.43
N ALA A 84 -16.77 -9.12 -11.21
CA ALA A 84 -15.87 -9.18 -10.07
C ALA A 84 -16.37 -8.39 -8.84
N GLY A 85 -17.54 -7.73 -8.93
CA GLY A 85 -18.04 -6.85 -7.88
C GLY A 85 -17.24 -5.56 -7.71
N ILE A 86 -16.37 -5.21 -8.66
CA ILE A 86 -15.62 -3.96 -8.63
C ILE A 86 -16.61 -2.83 -8.93
N HIS A 87 -16.66 -1.82 -8.06
CA HIS A 87 -17.59 -0.71 -8.16
C HIS A 87 -16.96 0.60 -8.64
N TRP A 88 -15.62 0.69 -8.63
CA TRP A 88 -14.89 1.88 -9.05
C TRP A 88 -14.04 1.55 -10.28
N ILE A 89 -14.14 2.36 -11.32
CA ILE A 89 -13.21 2.32 -12.44
C ILE A 89 -12.53 3.69 -12.62
N ARG A 90 -11.22 3.66 -12.88
CA ARG A 90 -10.43 4.83 -13.29
C ARG A 90 -10.31 4.82 -14.81
N ILE A 91 -10.60 5.96 -15.44
CA ILE A 91 -10.66 6.13 -16.90
C ILE A 91 -9.92 7.40 -17.33
N ASP A 92 -9.34 7.37 -18.52
CA ASP A 92 -8.59 8.49 -19.08
C ASP A 92 -9.40 9.19 -20.16
N ILE A 93 -9.56 10.50 -20.03
CA ILE A 93 -10.21 11.35 -21.02
C ILE A 93 -9.11 12.18 -21.69
N ASP A 94 -8.44 11.54 -22.64
CA ASP A 94 -7.36 12.18 -23.40
C ASP A 94 -7.90 13.27 -24.34
N TRP A 95 -7.55 14.52 -24.06
CA TRP A 95 -7.88 15.72 -24.82
C TRP A 95 -7.37 15.65 -26.27
N ARG A 96 -6.29 14.92 -26.56
CA ARG A 96 -5.83 14.65 -27.94
C ARG A 96 -6.87 13.88 -28.74
N SER A 97 -7.43 12.84 -28.13
CA SER A 97 -8.45 11.98 -28.74
C SER A 97 -9.82 12.65 -28.73
N CYS A 98 -10.12 13.39 -27.66
CA CYS A 98 -11.40 14.07 -27.48
C CYS A 98 -11.53 15.40 -28.24
N GLU A 99 -10.42 16.05 -28.62
CA GLU A 99 -10.41 17.27 -29.43
C GLU A 99 -9.17 17.30 -30.36
N PRO A 100 -9.11 16.43 -31.39
CA PRO A 100 -7.96 16.34 -32.30
C PRO A 100 -7.76 17.58 -33.17
N ARG A 101 -8.77 18.46 -33.25
CA ARG A 101 -8.67 19.81 -33.81
C ARG A 101 -9.48 20.78 -32.96
N LYS A 102 -9.01 22.02 -32.82
CA LYS A 102 -9.68 23.07 -32.03
C LYS A 102 -11.15 23.25 -32.43
N GLY A 103 -12.06 22.94 -31.50
CA GLY A 103 -13.51 22.97 -31.67
C GLY A 103 -14.16 21.67 -32.14
N GLU A 104 -13.40 20.69 -32.64
CA GLU A 104 -13.92 19.40 -33.13
C GLU A 104 -13.90 18.33 -32.03
N PHE A 105 -14.91 18.35 -31.14
CA PHE A 105 -15.01 17.38 -30.06
C PHE A 105 -15.46 15.98 -30.50
N ARG A 106 -14.83 14.93 -29.95
CA ARG A 106 -15.08 13.51 -30.25
C ARG A 106 -15.17 12.69 -28.97
N PHE A 107 -16.38 12.55 -28.44
CA PHE A 107 -16.61 11.93 -27.13
C PHE A 107 -17.12 10.47 -27.18
N ALA A 108 -17.30 9.86 -28.35
CA ALA A 108 -18.04 8.60 -28.51
C ALA A 108 -17.59 7.44 -27.59
N ASP A 109 -16.28 7.21 -27.42
CA ASP A 109 -15.77 6.17 -26.52
C ASP A 109 -15.93 6.53 -25.04
N VAL A 110 -15.76 7.80 -24.68
CA VAL A 110 -15.99 8.28 -23.32
C VAL A 110 -17.48 8.21 -22.98
N ASP A 111 -18.36 8.65 -23.87
CA ASP A 111 -19.82 8.51 -23.75
C ASP A 111 -20.22 7.05 -23.51
N ARG A 112 -19.68 6.12 -24.31
CA ARG A 112 -19.92 4.67 -24.19
C ARG A 112 -19.52 4.12 -22.81
N VAL A 113 -18.31 4.45 -22.33
CA VAL A 113 -17.81 3.97 -21.03
C VAL A 113 -18.60 4.59 -19.88
N VAL A 114 -18.91 5.89 -19.96
CA VAL A 114 -19.67 6.61 -18.94
C VAL A 114 -21.13 6.13 -18.86
N ASP A 115 -21.76 5.85 -19.99
CA ASP A 115 -23.11 5.27 -20.02
C ASP A 115 -23.12 3.81 -19.57
N PHE A 116 -22.10 3.01 -19.93
CA PHE A 116 -21.94 1.67 -19.37
C PHE A 116 -21.82 1.72 -17.84
N ALA A 117 -20.94 2.57 -17.31
CA ALA A 117 -20.71 2.72 -15.88
C ALA A 117 -21.99 3.12 -15.13
N LYS A 118 -22.68 4.16 -15.62
CA LYS A 118 -23.97 4.60 -15.06
C LYS A 118 -25.03 3.49 -15.05
N ASN A 119 -25.14 2.73 -16.14
CA ASN A 119 -26.16 1.68 -16.28
C ASN A 119 -25.87 0.43 -15.43
N HIS A 120 -24.64 0.25 -14.93
CA HIS A 120 -24.23 -0.88 -14.10
C HIS A 120 -23.83 -0.48 -12.67
N GLY A 121 -24.09 0.77 -12.25
CA GLY A 121 -23.79 1.24 -10.88
C GLY A 121 -22.30 1.41 -10.58
N LEU A 122 -21.45 1.57 -11.60
CA LEU A 122 -20.03 1.86 -11.42
C LEU A 122 -19.80 3.35 -11.19
N SER A 123 -18.99 3.67 -10.20
CA SER A 123 -18.43 5.00 -9.95
C SER A 123 -17.18 5.25 -10.80
N LEU A 124 -17.01 6.49 -11.22
CA LEU A 124 -15.97 6.92 -12.15
C LEU A 124 -15.01 7.90 -11.49
N LEU A 125 -13.72 7.56 -11.54
CA LEU A 125 -12.62 8.52 -11.45
C LEU A 125 -12.14 8.81 -12.87
N ALA A 126 -12.28 10.05 -13.34
CA ALA A 126 -11.90 10.44 -14.69
C ALA A 126 -10.66 11.35 -14.68
N VAL A 127 -9.60 10.94 -15.37
CA VAL A 127 -8.36 11.68 -15.51
C VAL A 127 -8.44 12.61 -16.72
N LEU A 128 -8.10 13.88 -16.53
CA LEU A 128 -8.02 14.89 -17.59
C LEU A 128 -6.54 15.13 -17.95
N ALA A 129 -6.12 14.58 -19.09
CA ALA A 129 -4.82 14.79 -19.78
C ALA A 129 -5.12 14.72 -21.30
N TYR A 130 -4.21 14.48 -22.26
CA TYR A 130 -2.91 15.13 -22.47
C TYR A 130 -3.07 16.19 -23.58
N THR A 131 -2.10 17.06 -23.84
CA THR A 131 -2.31 18.21 -24.76
C THR A 131 -2.28 17.81 -26.25
N PRO A 132 -3.23 18.25 -27.10
CA PRO A 132 -3.16 18.07 -28.56
C PRO A 132 -2.14 19.00 -29.21
N ASP A 133 -1.51 18.53 -30.29
CA ASP A 133 -0.46 19.26 -31.03
C ASP A 133 -0.90 20.68 -31.45
N TRP A 134 -2.17 20.86 -31.83
CA TRP A 134 -2.69 22.18 -32.21
C TRP A 134 -2.68 23.21 -31.07
N ALA A 135 -2.69 22.75 -29.81
CA ALA A 135 -2.75 23.61 -28.63
C ALA A 135 -1.37 24.01 -28.08
N ASN A 136 -0.29 23.35 -28.50
CA ASN A 136 1.08 23.64 -28.05
C ASN A 136 2.13 23.75 -29.17
N GLY A 137 1.71 23.73 -30.43
CA GLY A 137 2.60 23.82 -31.60
C GLY A 137 3.35 22.52 -31.91
N GLY A 138 2.81 21.36 -31.52
CA GLY A 138 3.40 20.04 -31.78
C GLY A 138 4.62 19.72 -30.91
N LYS A 139 4.70 20.28 -29.69
CA LYS A 139 5.79 20.00 -28.74
C LYS A 139 5.72 18.60 -28.13
N GLY A 140 4.56 17.94 -28.25
CA GLY A 140 4.27 16.64 -27.66
C GLY A 140 3.17 16.69 -26.61
N PRO A 141 2.61 15.53 -26.23
CA PRO A 141 1.44 15.43 -25.35
C PRO A 141 1.67 15.91 -23.92
N ASN A 142 2.92 15.77 -23.45
CA ASN A 142 3.41 16.08 -22.12
C ASN A 142 3.68 17.58 -21.89
N TYR A 143 3.60 18.42 -22.92
CA TYR A 143 3.70 19.87 -22.78
C TYR A 143 2.32 20.48 -22.51
N PRO A 144 2.19 21.51 -21.67
CA PRO A 144 0.94 22.26 -21.53
C PRO A 144 0.57 22.97 -22.84
N ALA A 145 -0.69 23.39 -22.96
CA ALA A 145 -1.12 24.27 -24.04
C ALA A 145 -0.47 25.66 -23.92
N ASP A 146 -0.09 26.25 -25.06
CA ASP A 146 0.47 27.61 -25.13
C ASP A 146 -0.51 28.68 -24.63
N HIS A 147 -1.81 28.34 -24.60
CA HIS A 147 -2.87 29.13 -24.01
C HIS A 147 -3.68 28.29 -23.04
N SER A 148 -3.55 28.55 -21.74
CA SER A 148 -4.31 27.85 -20.68
C SER A 148 -5.83 28.01 -20.79
N SER A 149 -6.31 29.00 -21.55
CA SER A 149 -7.72 29.15 -21.92
C SER A 149 -8.24 28.03 -22.81
N ASP A 150 -7.42 27.44 -23.67
CA ASP A 150 -7.82 26.29 -24.50
C ASP A 150 -7.96 25.01 -23.66
N TRP A 151 -7.06 24.82 -22.69
CA TRP A 151 -7.18 23.76 -21.69
C TRP A 151 -8.42 23.95 -20.81
N SER A 152 -8.62 25.16 -20.27
CA SER A 152 -9.80 25.49 -19.45
C SER A 152 -11.12 25.34 -20.22
N ARG A 153 -11.12 25.57 -21.54
CA ARG A 153 -12.26 25.33 -22.43
C ARG A 153 -12.53 23.84 -22.62
N PHE A 154 -11.51 23.01 -22.85
CA PHE A 154 -11.69 21.55 -22.90
C PHE A 154 -12.25 21.01 -21.58
N VAL A 155 -11.62 21.35 -20.45
CA VAL A 155 -12.10 20.93 -19.13
C VAL A 155 -13.54 21.40 -18.90
N SER A 156 -13.86 22.64 -19.28
CA SER A 156 -15.23 23.16 -19.18
C SER A 156 -16.24 22.34 -19.97
N VAL A 157 -15.96 22.03 -21.25
CA VAL A 157 -16.87 21.26 -22.11
C VAL A 157 -17.03 19.82 -21.59
N THR A 158 -15.94 19.18 -21.20
CA THR A 158 -15.93 17.81 -20.67
C THR A 158 -16.70 17.70 -19.34
N VAL A 159 -16.41 18.56 -18.36
CA VAL A 159 -17.11 18.55 -17.07
C VAL A 159 -18.58 18.91 -17.24
N GLN A 160 -18.92 19.91 -18.07
CA GLN A 160 -20.31 20.26 -18.34
C GLN A 160 -21.08 19.09 -18.98
N ARG A 161 -20.46 18.36 -19.93
CA ARG A 161 -21.05 17.19 -20.59
C ARG A 161 -21.37 16.06 -19.61
N TYR A 162 -20.45 15.78 -18.68
CA TYR A 162 -20.56 14.63 -17.77
C TYR A 162 -20.98 14.94 -16.34
N ARG A 163 -21.35 16.19 -16.03
CA ARG A 163 -21.76 16.69 -14.70
C ARG A 163 -22.75 15.80 -13.92
N GLN A 164 -23.63 15.08 -14.62
CA GLN A 164 -24.66 14.22 -14.04
C GLN A 164 -24.27 12.72 -14.04
N LYS A 165 -23.02 12.39 -14.36
CA LYS A 165 -22.51 11.02 -14.54
C LYS A 165 -21.11 10.80 -13.94
N ILE A 166 -20.22 11.81 -13.96
CA ILE A 166 -18.89 11.78 -13.35
C ILE A 166 -18.85 12.81 -12.22
N LYS A 167 -18.29 12.42 -11.06
CA LYS A 167 -18.13 13.29 -9.88
C LYS A 167 -16.71 13.40 -9.36
N TYR A 168 -15.77 12.59 -9.84
CA TYR A 168 -14.38 12.58 -9.37
C TYR A 168 -13.46 12.81 -10.56
N TRP A 169 -12.73 13.92 -10.53
CA TRP A 169 -11.89 14.39 -11.62
C TRP A 169 -10.44 14.48 -11.16
N SER A 170 -9.56 13.68 -11.77
CA SER A 170 -8.13 13.85 -11.59
C SER A 170 -7.58 14.84 -12.63
N ILE A 171 -6.68 15.72 -12.20
CA ILE A 171 -6.04 16.70 -13.07
C ILE A 171 -4.65 16.20 -13.43
N TRP A 172 -4.52 15.72 -14.66
CA TRP A 172 -3.32 15.10 -15.24
C TRP A 172 -2.93 13.74 -14.61
N ASN A 173 -1.94 13.08 -15.22
CA ASN A 173 -1.39 11.80 -14.78
C ASN A 173 0.12 11.94 -14.58
N GLU A 174 0.64 11.53 -13.42
CA GLU A 174 2.08 11.49 -13.10
C GLU A 174 2.89 12.73 -13.53
N PRO A 175 2.47 13.96 -13.15
CA PRO A 175 3.11 15.18 -13.64
C PRO A 175 4.57 15.35 -13.19
N ASN A 176 5.07 14.53 -12.26
CA ASN A 176 6.49 14.49 -11.88
C ASN A 176 7.38 13.63 -12.80
N VAL A 177 6.79 12.90 -13.76
CA VAL A 177 7.51 12.07 -14.75
C VAL A 177 7.62 12.84 -16.08
N PRO A 178 8.83 13.09 -16.63
CA PRO A 178 9.00 13.91 -17.83
C PRO A 178 8.24 13.44 -19.07
N ASP A 179 8.06 12.12 -19.22
CA ASP A 179 7.33 11.51 -20.34
C ASP A 179 5.82 11.81 -20.28
N PHE A 180 5.29 12.14 -19.09
CA PHE A 180 3.91 12.53 -18.87
C PHE A 180 3.73 14.04 -18.68
N PHE A 181 4.71 14.77 -18.12
CA PHE A 181 4.67 16.23 -18.06
C PHE A 181 6.05 16.92 -18.09
N PHE A 182 6.14 17.99 -18.87
CA PHE A 182 7.30 18.91 -18.94
C PHE A 182 6.78 20.35 -19.08
N PRO A 183 7.41 21.41 -18.49
CA PRO A 183 8.77 21.50 -17.96
C PRO A 183 8.94 21.33 -16.44
N GLY A 184 7.86 21.17 -15.67
CA GLY A 184 7.95 20.95 -14.22
C GLY A 184 6.88 21.66 -13.39
N LYS A 185 6.88 21.39 -12.09
CA LYS A 185 5.80 21.68 -11.12
C LYS A 185 5.27 23.12 -11.13
N ASP A 186 6.14 24.12 -11.33
CA ASP A 186 5.74 25.53 -11.37
C ASP A 186 4.84 25.84 -12.58
N VAL A 187 5.12 25.23 -13.73
CA VAL A 187 4.29 25.33 -14.94
C VAL A 187 3.07 24.41 -14.86
N PHE A 188 3.21 23.23 -14.25
CA PHE A 188 2.08 22.35 -13.96
C PHE A 188 0.99 23.08 -13.16
N VAL A 189 1.35 23.66 -12.02
CA VAL A 189 0.40 24.36 -11.14
C VAL A 189 -0.24 25.57 -11.84
N SER A 190 0.55 26.37 -12.56
CA SER A 190 0.08 27.62 -13.16
C SER A 190 -0.70 27.46 -14.47
N GLN A 191 -0.35 26.47 -15.32
CA GLN A 191 -0.94 26.31 -16.66
C GLN A 191 -1.86 25.09 -16.80
N VAL A 192 -1.74 24.08 -15.93
CA VAL A 192 -2.60 22.88 -15.96
C VAL A 192 -3.56 22.87 -14.77
N TRP A 193 -3.06 22.94 -13.54
CA TRP A 193 -3.87 22.74 -12.33
C TRP A 193 -4.93 23.83 -12.14
N LYS A 194 -4.50 25.06 -11.84
CA LYS A 194 -5.41 26.20 -11.55
C LYS A 194 -6.49 26.42 -12.62
N PRO A 195 -6.19 26.44 -13.94
CA PRO A 195 -7.22 26.59 -14.96
C PRO A 195 -8.18 25.39 -15.11
N ALA A 196 -7.75 24.16 -14.76
CA ALA A 196 -8.64 23.00 -14.69
C ALA A 196 -9.53 23.05 -13.46
N ALA A 197 -8.96 23.28 -12.27
CA ALA A 197 -9.70 23.36 -11.01
C ALA A 197 -10.78 24.45 -11.07
N ALA A 198 -10.44 25.66 -11.54
CA ALA A 198 -11.40 26.74 -11.74
C ALA A 198 -12.52 26.37 -12.72
N ALA A 199 -12.22 25.62 -13.79
CA ALA A 199 -13.22 25.13 -14.74
C ALA A 199 -14.12 24.05 -14.13
N ILE A 200 -13.56 23.07 -13.41
CA ILE A 200 -14.31 22.01 -12.70
C ILE A 200 -15.30 22.65 -11.72
N ARG A 201 -14.82 23.50 -10.80
CA ARG A 201 -15.67 24.17 -9.79
C ARG A 201 -16.77 25.03 -10.43
N LYS A 202 -16.47 25.72 -11.54
CA LYS A 202 -17.44 26.55 -12.26
C LYS A 202 -18.54 25.70 -12.93
N GLN A 203 -18.18 24.59 -13.57
CA GLN A 203 -19.15 23.77 -14.30
C GLN A 203 -19.93 22.85 -13.38
N ASP A 204 -19.31 22.30 -12.35
CA ASP A 204 -19.95 21.48 -11.32
C ASP A 204 -19.38 21.74 -9.91
N PRO A 205 -19.98 22.67 -9.14
CA PRO A 205 -19.58 22.93 -7.75
C PRO A 205 -19.70 21.72 -6.80
N GLY A 206 -20.41 20.66 -7.20
CA GLY A 206 -20.56 19.43 -6.43
C GLY A 206 -19.72 18.26 -6.96
N ALA A 207 -18.69 18.54 -7.78
CA ALA A 207 -17.69 17.56 -8.17
C ALA A 207 -16.45 17.65 -7.26
N PHE A 208 -15.82 16.49 -7.06
CA PHE A 208 -14.57 16.33 -6.33
C PHE A 208 -13.35 16.44 -7.27
N ILE A 209 -12.36 17.21 -6.87
CA ILE A 209 -11.04 17.29 -7.48
C ILE A 209 -10.11 16.33 -6.73
N VAL A 210 -9.57 15.38 -7.49
CA VAL A 210 -8.63 14.35 -7.03
C VAL A 210 -7.23 14.70 -7.56
N GLY A 211 -6.17 14.47 -6.79
CA GLY A 211 -4.81 14.65 -7.31
C GLY A 211 -3.72 14.65 -6.25
N PRO A 212 -2.44 14.64 -6.67
CA PRO A 212 -1.98 14.99 -8.01
C PRO A 212 -1.59 13.77 -8.89
N ASP A 213 -2.04 12.55 -8.56
CA ASP A 213 -1.72 11.31 -9.28
C ASP A 213 -0.20 11.17 -9.55
N LEU A 214 0.63 11.46 -8.54
CA LEU A 214 2.09 11.45 -8.65
C LEU A 214 2.66 10.03 -8.65
N ALA A 215 3.62 9.76 -9.52
CA ALA A 215 4.45 8.56 -9.44
C ALA A 215 5.34 8.63 -8.18
N HIS A 216 5.51 7.53 -7.46
CA HIS A 216 6.38 7.45 -6.27
C HIS A 216 7.90 7.45 -6.61
N TRP A 217 8.33 8.28 -7.56
CA TRP A 217 9.72 8.39 -8.01
C TRP A 217 10.57 9.24 -7.06
N THR A 218 11.85 8.90 -6.95
CA THR A 218 12.83 9.56 -6.06
C THR A 218 14.08 10.04 -6.80
N THR A 219 14.02 10.03 -8.13
CA THR A 219 15.02 10.59 -9.05
C THR A 219 15.04 12.11 -8.99
N THR A 220 16.20 12.72 -9.24
CA THR A 220 16.39 14.18 -9.20
C THR A 220 15.44 14.96 -10.11
N ASN A 221 14.78 15.98 -9.55
CA ASN A 221 13.70 16.80 -10.12
C ASN A 221 12.34 16.08 -10.31
N GLN A 222 12.26 14.80 -9.95
CA GLN A 222 11.09 13.94 -10.10
C GLN A 222 10.59 13.45 -8.73
N GLU A 223 11.23 13.88 -7.63
CA GLU A 223 10.99 13.43 -6.27
C GLU A 223 9.55 13.71 -5.85
N TRP A 224 8.77 12.64 -5.68
CA TRP A 224 7.35 12.71 -5.40
C TRP A 224 7.04 13.57 -4.16
N PHE A 225 7.90 13.53 -3.14
CA PHE A 225 7.72 14.28 -1.90
C PHE A 225 7.98 15.78 -2.07
N LEU A 226 8.88 16.19 -2.97
CA LEU A 226 9.08 17.60 -3.32
C LEU A 226 7.94 18.12 -4.19
N TRP A 227 7.47 17.30 -5.12
CA TRP A 227 6.31 17.61 -5.97
C TRP A 227 5.02 17.72 -5.17
N LEU A 228 4.71 16.73 -4.32
CA LEU A 228 3.51 16.72 -3.47
C LEU A 228 3.50 17.91 -2.51
N LYS A 229 4.64 18.17 -1.83
CA LYS A 229 4.78 19.34 -0.95
C LYS A 229 4.55 20.65 -1.70
N TYR A 230 5.13 20.80 -2.89
CA TYR A 230 4.95 22.01 -3.70
C TYR A 230 3.49 22.22 -4.11
N ILE A 231 2.81 21.17 -4.56
CA ILE A 231 1.41 21.24 -5.00
C ILE A 231 0.50 21.55 -3.82
N LEU A 232 0.60 20.83 -2.69
CA LEU A 232 -0.23 21.05 -1.50
C LEU A 232 -0.06 22.47 -0.93
N VAL A 233 1.16 23.02 -0.90
CA VAL A 233 1.41 24.40 -0.48
C VAL A 233 0.87 25.44 -1.48
N SER A 234 0.77 25.10 -2.77
CA SER A 234 0.40 26.06 -3.83
C SER A 234 -1.08 26.08 -4.19
N VAL A 235 -1.77 24.94 -4.04
CA VAL A 235 -3.16 24.68 -4.48
C VAL A 235 -3.89 23.64 -3.61
N GLY A 236 -3.38 23.31 -2.42
CA GLY A 236 -3.98 22.27 -1.57
C GLY A 236 -5.45 22.53 -1.19
N GLU A 237 -5.85 23.80 -1.01
CA GLU A 237 -7.26 24.18 -0.79
C GLU A 237 -8.19 23.86 -1.98
N GLU A 238 -7.64 23.57 -3.16
CA GLU A 238 -8.41 23.17 -4.35
C GLU A 238 -8.61 21.65 -4.43
N ILE A 239 -7.87 20.84 -3.66
CA ILE A 239 -7.89 19.37 -3.65
C ILE A 239 -8.90 18.87 -2.61
N ASP A 240 -9.88 18.07 -3.03
CA ASP A 240 -10.80 17.42 -2.08
C ASP A 240 -10.29 16.03 -1.63
N ILE A 241 -9.50 15.37 -2.49
CA ILE A 241 -9.00 14.01 -2.29
C ILE A 241 -7.57 13.95 -2.78
N VAL A 242 -6.64 13.60 -1.89
CA VAL A 242 -5.23 13.44 -2.27
C VAL A 242 -5.05 12.08 -2.96
N SER A 243 -4.27 12.03 -4.04
CA SER A 243 -3.99 10.78 -4.74
C SER A 243 -2.52 10.57 -5.07
N HIS A 244 -2.15 9.29 -5.23
CA HIS A 244 -0.77 8.87 -5.48
C HIS A 244 -0.73 7.54 -6.23
N HIS A 245 0.34 7.34 -7.00
CA HIS A 245 0.64 6.08 -7.68
C HIS A 245 1.86 5.43 -7.03
N LEU A 246 1.72 4.19 -6.55
CA LEU A 246 2.79 3.50 -5.85
C LEU A 246 2.90 2.05 -6.29
N TYR A 247 3.95 1.78 -7.07
CA TYR A 247 4.33 0.45 -7.53
C TYR A 247 5.61 0.02 -6.82
N ASP A 248 5.60 -1.13 -6.14
CA ASP A 248 6.83 -1.72 -5.61
C ASP A 248 6.92 -3.23 -5.86
N SER A 249 8.03 -3.66 -6.46
CA SER A 249 8.34 -5.06 -6.76
C SER A 249 8.38 -5.99 -5.55
N ARG A 250 8.50 -5.45 -4.33
CA ARG A 250 8.60 -6.19 -3.07
C ARG A 250 7.26 -6.77 -2.60
N GLY A 251 6.11 -6.22 -3.02
CA GLY A 251 4.78 -6.72 -2.65
C GLY A 251 3.88 -5.68 -1.97
N GLY A 252 2.63 -6.06 -1.67
CA GLY A 252 1.60 -5.17 -1.13
C GLY A 252 1.91 -4.63 0.26
N GLN A 253 2.54 -5.46 1.11
CA GLN A 253 3.05 -5.02 2.41
C GLN A 253 4.05 -3.87 2.27
N TYR A 254 4.90 -3.90 1.23
CA TYR A 254 5.90 -2.84 1.05
C TYR A 254 5.29 -1.55 0.48
N VAL A 255 4.26 -1.66 -0.37
CA VAL A 255 3.43 -0.52 -0.79
C VAL A 255 2.88 0.20 0.45
N PHE A 256 2.34 -0.55 1.42
CA PHE A 256 1.83 0.01 2.67
C PHE A 256 2.93 0.61 3.56
N GLU A 257 4.08 -0.06 3.69
CA GLU A 257 5.22 0.48 4.45
C GLU A 257 5.69 1.85 3.90
N LEU A 258 5.73 2.03 2.57
CA LEU A 258 6.06 3.32 1.96
C LEU A 258 4.99 4.40 2.18
N LEU A 259 3.71 4.03 2.22
CA LEU A 259 2.63 4.97 2.55
C LEU A 259 2.64 5.37 4.03
N GLU A 260 2.92 4.44 4.94
CA GLU A 260 2.71 4.60 6.39
C GLU A 260 3.97 4.84 7.24
N SER A 261 5.17 4.56 6.72
CA SER A 261 6.43 4.65 7.48
C SER A 261 7.65 5.05 6.64
N GLY A 262 7.56 5.01 5.31
CA GLY A 262 8.60 5.48 4.39
C GLY A 262 9.88 4.65 4.41
N GLU A 263 10.97 5.26 3.93
CA GLU A 263 12.34 4.73 3.99
C GLU A 263 13.26 5.76 4.68
N PRO A 264 14.47 5.40 5.17
CA PRO A 264 15.31 6.28 6.01
C PRO A 264 15.71 7.66 5.45
N LEU A 265 15.43 7.95 4.17
CA LEU A 265 15.64 9.25 3.52
C LEU A 265 14.44 9.71 2.66
N ILE A 266 13.33 8.96 2.67
CA ILE A 266 12.13 9.21 1.87
C ILE A 266 10.95 9.17 2.84
N PRO A 267 10.24 10.29 3.08
CA PRO A 267 9.19 10.34 4.12
C PRO A 267 8.06 9.37 3.80
N ALA A 268 7.29 8.95 4.81
CA ALA A 268 6.01 8.31 4.55
C ALA A 268 5.08 9.29 3.83
N VAL A 269 4.17 8.78 2.98
CA VAL A 269 3.13 9.64 2.38
C VAL A 269 2.24 10.21 3.49
N LYS A 270 1.82 9.39 4.47
CA LYS A 270 1.05 9.85 5.65
C LYS A 270 1.75 10.97 6.42
N ASP A 271 3.05 10.81 6.72
CA ASP A 271 3.80 11.80 7.49
C ASP A 271 3.86 13.14 6.75
N LEU A 272 4.11 13.13 5.44
CA LEU A 272 4.14 14.36 4.64
C LEU A 272 2.77 15.04 4.56
N LEU A 273 1.66 14.28 4.50
CA LEU A 273 0.32 14.85 4.57
C LEU A 273 0.04 15.46 5.95
N SER A 274 0.43 14.76 7.02
CA SER A 274 0.30 15.27 8.39
C SER A 274 1.09 16.57 8.62
N ASP A 275 2.36 16.59 8.22
CA ASP A 275 3.25 17.75 8.35
C ASP A 275 2.76 19.00 7.58
N LEU A 276 1.94 18.80 6.55
CA LEU A 276 1.37 19.87 5.73
C LEU A 276 -0.09 20.22 6.09
N GLY A 277 -0.71 19.53 7.05
CA GLY A 277 -2.09 19.78 7.48
C GLY A 277 -3.17 19.04 6.66
N PHE A 278 -2.78 18.07 5.85
CA PHE A 278 -3.65 17.29 4.95
C PHE A 278 -4.00 15.88 5.48
N ALA A 279 -3.66 15.54 6.73
CA ALA A 279 -3.93 14.20 7.31
C ALA A 279 -5.40 13.76 7.24
N GLU A 280 -6.35 14.70 7.38
CA GLU A 280 -7.80 14.43 7.35
C GLU A 280 -8.40 14.43 5.94
N HIS A 281 -7.60 14.65 4.88
CA HIS A 281 -8.09 14.54 3.50
C HIS A 281 -8.18 13.07 3.11
N PRO A 282 -9.26 12.61 2.47
CA PRO A 282 -9.32 11.27 1.89
C PRO A 282 -8.14 11.03 0.95
N PHE A 283 -7.52 9.87 1.05
CA PHE A 283 -6.32 9.52 0.30
C PHE A 283 -6.53 8.28 -0.57
N TRP A 284 -6.38 8.42 -1.89
CA TRP A 284 -6.62 7.35 -2.86
C TRP A 284 -5.30 6.89 -3.50
N LEU A 285 -5.00 5.59 -3.40
CA LEU A 285 -3.96 4.96 -4.18
C LEU A 285 -4.54 4.65 -5.57
N THR A 286 -4.41 5.61 -6.48
CA THR A 286 -5.07 5.63 -7.80
C THR A 286 -4.39 4.74 -8.84
N GLU A 287 -3.15 4.33 -8.58
CA GLU A 287 -2.50 3.21 -9.27
C GLU A 287 -1.57 2.41 -8.34
N THR A 288 -1.64 1.09 -8.44
CA THR A 288 -0.64 0.12 -7.94
C THR A 288 -0.82 -1.22 -8.67
N GLY A 289 0.15 -2.12 -8.64
CA GLY A 289 0.01 -3.44 -9.27
C GLY A 289 1.33 -4.17 -9.49
N TRP A 290 1.25 -5.31 -10.18
CA TRP A 290 2.38 -6.17 -10.56
C TRP A 290 2.14 -6.74 -11.97
N ASN A 291 3.12 -6.61 -12.88
CA ASN A 291 3.02 -7.10 -14.25
C ASN A 291 3.45 -8.57 -14.39
N THR A 292 2.79 -9.30 -15.28
CA THR A 292 3.06 -10.73 -15.49
C THR A 292 4.18 -11.03 -16.50
N LEU A 293 4.91 -9.99 -16.95
CA LEU A 293 6.23 -10.11 -17.59
C LEU A 293 7.35 -10.31 -16.54
N THR A 294 7.21 -9.70 -15.36
CA THR A 294 8.20 -9.76 -14.26
C THR A 294 7.81 -10.79 -13.19
N PHE A 295 6.52 -10.98 -12.96
CA PHE A 295 5.94 -11.86 -11.94
C PHE A 295 5.15 -13.01 -12.58
N SER A 296 4.96 -14.12 -11.87
CA SER A 296 3.94 -15.09 -12.30
C SER A 296 2.53 -14.54 -12.02
N GLU A 297 1.52 -15.05 -12.71
CA GLU A 297 0.12 -14.66 -12.43
C GLU A 297 -0.31 -15.01 -11.00
N ASP A 298 0.25 -16.06 -10.40
CA ASP A 298 0.03 -16.42 -8.99
C ASP A 298 0.67 -15.42 -8.02
N MET A 299 1.87 -14.89 -8.34
CA MET A 299 2.49 -13.82 -7.56
C MET A 299 1.73 -12.50 -7.67
N GLN A 300 1.24 -12.16 -8.87
CA GLN A 300 0.33 -11.03 -9.07
C GLN A 300 -0.91 -11.19 -8.18
N ALA A 301 -1.57 -12.35 -8.23
CA ALA A 301 -2.75 -12.65 -7.43
C ALA A 301 -2.49 -12.61 -5.91
N GLY A 302 -1.35 -13.12 -5.46
CA GLY A 302 -0.93 -13.05 -4.06
C GLY A 302 -0.72 -11.62 -3.56
N ASN A 303 -0.03 -10.78 -4.34
CA ASN A 303 0.19 -9.38 -3.97
C ASN A 303 -1.11 -8.57 -3.99
N TYR A 304 -2.04 -8.87 -4.89
CA TYR A 304 -3.40 -8.31 -4.88
C TYR A 304 -4.15 -8.69 -3.59
N LEU A 305 -4.13 -9.97 -3.19
CA LEU A 305 -4.78 -10.41 -1.95
C LEU A 305 -4.19 -9.73 -0.71
N GLU A 306 -2.86 -9.65 -0.61
CA GLU A 306 -2.16 -8.99 0.50
C GLU A 306 -2.56 -7.50 0.58
N THR A 307 -2.54 -6.79 -0.54
CA THR A 307 -2.94 -5.37 -0.63
C THR A 307 -4.39 -5.15 -0.20
N LEU A 308 -5.30 -6.05 -0.61
CA LEU A 308 -6.72 -6.00 -0.26
C LEU A 308 -6.97 -6.27 1.23
N GLN A 309 -6.26 -7.26 1.81
CA GLN A 309 -6.31 -7.56 3.24
C GLN A 309 -5.75 -6.40 4.08
N LEU A 310 -4.62 -5.82 3.67
CA LEU A 310 -4.03 -4.66 4.33
C LEU A 310 -4.98 -3.47 4.31
N ARG A 311 -5.55 -3.13 3.14
CA ARG A 311 -6.58 -2.08 3.02
C ARG A 311 -7.76 -2.35 3.96
N ARG A 312 -8.27 -3.58 4.02
CA ARG A 312 -9.39 -3.95 4.91
C ARG A 312 -9.02 -3.76 6.38
N SER A 313 -7.79 -4.08 6.78
CA SER A 313 -7.32 -4.00 8.17
C SER A 313 -6.96 -2.60 8.67
N ARG A 314 -6.53 -1.68 7.78
CA ARG A 314 -6.03 -0.34 8.16
C ARG A 314 -7.01 0.80 7.95
N ASP A 315 -8.12 0.51 7.25
CA ASP A 315 -9.04 1.47 6.64
C ASP A 315 -8.39 2.59 5.78
N TYR A 316 -7.17 2.35 5.33
CA TYR A 316 -6.32 3.27 4.57
C TYR A 316 -5.52 2.47 3.54
N PRO A 317 -5.18 3.01 2.35
CA PRO A 317 -5.67 4.26 1.76
C PRO A 317 -7.17 4.18 1.49
N ASP A 318 -7.97 5.26 1.62
CA ASP A 318 -9.44 5.22 1.49
C ASP A 318 -9.93 4.38 0.29
N LYS A 319 -9.22 4.46 -0.84
CA LYS A 319 -9.41 3.57 -2.01
C LYS A 319 -8.09 3.05 -2.56
N VAL A 320 -8.13 1.85 -3.14
CA VAL A 320 -7.07 1.24 -3.95
C VAL A 320 -7.60 0.96 -5.35
N PHE A 321 -6.88 1.42 -6.36
CA PHE A 321 -7.13 1.14 -7.77
C PHE A 321 -5.97 0.33 -8.35
N PHE A 322 -6.22 -0.92 -8.71
CA PHE A 322 -5.20 -1.72 -9.37
C PHE A 322 -5.04 -1.33 -10.84
N TYR A 323 -3.79 -1.26 -11.30
CA TYR A 323 -3.43 -1.23 -12.71
C TYR A 323 -3.18 -2.68 -13.15
N GLU A 324 -3.98 -3.28 -14.04
CA GLU A 324 -5.18 -2.74 -14.72
C GLU A 324 -6.26 -3.82 -14.98
N LEU A 325 -7.33 -3.47 -15.72
CA LEU A 325 -8.44 -4.37 -16.00
C LEU A 325 -8.08 -5.45 -17.03
N ARG A 326 -7.32 -5.12 -18.08
CA ARG A 326 -7.00 -6.03 -19.21
C ARG A 326 -5.62 -5.72 -19.76
N ASP A 327 -4.79 -6.75 -19.99
CA ASP A 327 -3.49 -6.58 -20.64
C ASP A 327 -3.64 -5.87 -22.00
N ASP A 328 -2.67 -5.02 -22.35
CA ASP A 328 -2.68 -4.28 -23.61
C ASP A 328 -2.62 -5.22 -24.82
N LYS A 329 -3.07 -4.72 -25.98
CA LYS A 329 -3.04 -5.46 -27.24
C LYS A 329 -1.62 -5.75 -27.71
N ASN A 330 -0.67 -4.87 -27.39
CA ASN A 330 0.75 -5.08 -27.58
C ASN A 330 1.34 -5.85 -26.38
N PRO A 331 1.78 -7.12 -26.55
CA PRO A 331 2.31 -7.93 -25.46
C PRO A 331 3.61 -7.41 -24.86
N GLU A 332 4.28 -6.44 -25.50
CA GLU A 332 5.49 -5.78 -24.99
C GLU A 332 5.19 -4.58 -24.06
N VAL A 333 3.95 -4.07 -24.05
CA VAL A 333 3.58 -2.82 -23.34
C VAL A 333 2.98 -3.09 -21.97
N SER A 334 1.89 -3.84 -21.89
CA SER A 334 1.22 -4.14 -20.61
C SER A 334 0.91 -5.62 -20.48
N SER A 335 1.30 -6.15 -19.32
CA SER A 335 0.85 -7.43 -18.78
C SER A 335 0.33 -7.26 -17.34
N TRP A 336 -0.14 -6.06 -17.02
CA TRP A 336 -0.60 -5.65 -15.69
C TRP A 336 -2.04 -6.06 -15.40
N GLY A 337 -2.80 -6.48 -16.42
CA GLY A 337 -4.22 -6.79 -16.34
C GLY A 337 -4.57 -7.90 -15.37
N ILE A 338 -5.78 -7.85 -14.81
CA ILE A 338 -6.46 -9.00 -14.20
C ILE A 338 -7.13 -9.91 -15.26
N LEU A 339 -7.30 -9.40 -16.47
CA LEU A 339 -7.63 -10.17 -17.68
C LEU A 339 -6.43 -10.16 -18.63
N ARG A 340 -6.29 -11.23 -19.42
CA ARG A 340 -5.36 -11.26 -20.55
C ARG A 340 -5.91 -10.45 -21.72
N ASN A 341 -5.06 -10.15 -22.70
CA ASN A 341 -5.42 -9.42 -23.92
C ASN A 341 -6.63 -10.07 -24.66
N ASP A 342 -6.73 -11.41 -24.66
CA ASP A 342 -7.88 -12.14 -25.24
C ASP A 342 -9.19 -12.06 -24.41
N GLY A 343 -9.16 -11.43 -23.23
CA GLY A 343 -10.27 -11.31 -22.30
C GLY A 343 -10.43 -12.52 -21.35
N THR A 344 -9.53 -13.50 -21.40
CA THR A 344 -9.52 -14.60 -20.42
C THR A 344 -9.08 -14.10 -19.05
N ARG A 345 -9.65 -14.68 -17.98
CA ARG A 345 -9.36 -14.28 -16.60
C ARG A 345 -8.00 -14.81 -16.16
N LYS A 346 -7.22 -13.98 -15.46
CA LYS A 346 -6.02 -14.39 -14.71
C LYS A 346 -6.43 -14.76 -13.26
N PRO A 347 -5.60 -15.52 -12.52
CA PRO A 347 -5.76 -15.72 -11.07
C PRO A 347 -6.09 -14.46 -10.26
N ALA A 348 -5.50 -13.31 -10.60
CA ALA A 348 -5.79 -12.03 -9.93
C ALA A 348 -7.26 -11.58 -10.04
N PHE A 349 -7.95 -11.87 -11.15
CA PHE A 349 -9.39 -11.61 -11.28
C PHE A 349 -10.20 -12.41 -10.25
N HIS A 350 -9.84 -13.68 -10.06
CA HIS A 350 -10.53 -14.58 -9.14
C HIS A 350 -10.29 -14.18 -7.68
N VAL A 351 -9.05 -13.83 -7.33
CA VAL A 351 -8.72 -13.24 -6.02
C VAL A 351 -9.58 -12.00 -5.77
N TYR A 352 -9.59 -11.04 -6.71
CA TYR A 352 -10.26 -9.77 -6.51
C TYR A 352 -11.78 -9.95 -6.32
N LYS A 353 -12.39 -10.77 -7.17
CA LYS A 353 -13.81 -11.15 -7.09
C LYS A 353 -14.16 -11.80 -5.75
N ASN A 354 -13.43 -12.86 -5.39
CA ASN A 354 -13.72 -13.65 -4.21
C ASN A 354 -13.50 -12.80 -2.93
N PHE A 355 -12.53 -11.89 -2.94
CA PHE A 355 -12.31 -10.95 -1.83
C PHE A 355 -13.47 -9.97 -1.65
N ILE A 356 -13.96 -9.36 -2.73
CA ILE A 356 -15.11 -8.44 -2.69
C ILE A 356 -16.39 -9.15 -2.22
N ASN A 357 -16.59 -10.42 -2.61
CA ASN A 357 -17.73 -11.22 -2.18
C ASN A 357 -17.70 -11.64 -0.70
N GLY A 358 -16.56 -11.51 -0.02
CA GLY A 358 -16.36 -12.04 1.34
C GLY A 358 -16.04 -13.54 1.40
N ASP A 359 -15.62 -14.15 0.29
CA ASP A 359 -15.22 -15.57 0.23
C ASP A 359 -13.86 -15.83 0.93
N TYR A 360 -13.16 -14.77 1.36
CA TYR A 360 -12.02 -14.84 2.27
C TYR A 360 -12.46 -14.45 3.68
N PRO A 361 -12.13 -15.24 4.72
CA PRO A 361 -12.64 -15.04 6.07
C PRO A 361 -12.46 -13.61 6.60
N ASN A 362 -13.42 -13.18 7.42
CA ASN A 362 -13.39 -11.89 8.14
C ASN A 362 -12.42 -11.90 9.33
N ASP A 363 -11.80 -13.04 9.62
CA ASP A 363 -10.80 -13.15 10.66
C ASP A 363 -9.69 -12.11 10.43
N ASP A 364 -9.21 -11.55 11.54
CA ASP A 364 -7.96 -10.77 11.65
C ASP A 364 -6.89 -11.45 10.77
N PRO A 365 -6.07 -10.74 9.97
CA PRO A 365 -5.04 -11.38 9.15
C PRO A 365 -4.02 -12.10 10.02
N ASP A 366 -4.36 -13.33 10.38
CA ASP A 366 -3.45 -14.38 10.81
C ASP A 366 -2.41 -14.47 9.69
N PRO A 367 -1.15 -14.06 9.94
CA PRO A 367 -0.18 -13.92 8.87
C PRO A 367 0.15 -15.30 8.33
N ILE A 368 -0.47 -15.63 7.18
CA ILE A 368 -0.32 -16.82 6.32
C ILE A 368 0.08 -18.09 7.12
N PRO A 369 -0.86 -19.02 7.41
CA PRO A 369 -0.70 -20.06 8.42
C PRO A 369 0.71 -20.64 8.53
N GLU A 370 1.34 -20.43 9.69
CA GLU A 370 2.76 -20.71 9.99
C GLU A 370 3.16 -22.21 9.91
N LYS A 371 2.24 -23.07 9.46
CA LYS A 371 2.34 -24.53 9.55
C LYS A 371 2.61 -25.26 8.23
N ASP A 372 2.25 -24.67 7.08
CA ASP A 372 2.54 -25.24 5.75
C ASP A 372 3.57 -24.41 4.95
N ALA A 373 4.01 -23.27 5.47
CA ALA A 373 5.11 -22.48 4.91
C ALA A 373 6.49 -23.10 5.23
N GLY A 374 6.86 -24.17 4.52
CA GLY A 374 8.24 -24.67 4.50
C GLY A 374 9.25 -23.62 3.98
N ASP A 375 8.75 -22.68 3.16
CA ASP A 375 9.48 -21.59 2.54
C ASP A 375 9.30 -20.26 3.30
N CYS A 376 10.39 -19.51 3.38
CA CYS A 376 10.55 -18.31 4.18
C CYS A 376 9.80 -17.11 3.60
N TYR A 377 9.32 -16.21 4.46
CA TYR A 377 8.79 -14.89 4.07
C TYR A 377 9.76 -14.11 3.17
N ALA A 378 11.07 -14.16 3.47
CA ALA A 378 12.12 -13.55 2.65
C ALA A 378 12.40 -14.27 1.30
N GLU A 379 11.80 -15.43 1.03
CA GLU A 379 11.95 -16.15 -0.24
C GLU A 379 10.89 -15.71 -1.28
N ARG A 380 9.83 -14.98 -0.86
CA ARG A 380 8.75 -14.48 -1.74
C ARG A 380 8.95 -13.04 -2.27
N LEU A 381 9.79 -12.25 -1.61
CA LEU A 381 9.92 -10.78 -1.81
C LEU A 381 11.11 -10.36 -2.72
N ILE A 382 11.67 -11.27 -3.54
CA ILE A 382 12.96 -11.05 -4.23
C ILE A 382 12.90 -11.39 -5.74
N PRO A 383 13.14 -10.42 -6.65
CA PRO A 383 13.16 -10.64 -8.10
C PRO A 383 14.14 -11.73 -8.55
N THR A 384 13.78 -12.46 -9.61
CA THR A 384 14.55 -13.59 -10.18
C THR A 384 16.00 -13.22 -10.51
N THR A 385 16.25 -11.96 -10.89
CA THR A 385 17.58 -11.40 -11.19
C THR A 385 18.49 -11.28 -9.96
N ALA A 386 17.94 -11.10 -8.76
CA ALA A 386 18.70 -11.05 -7.51
C ALA A 386 18.97 -12.44 -6.88
N GLN A 387 18.29 -13.50 -7.35
CA GLN A 387 18.37 -14.84 -6.76
C GLN A 387 19.75 -15.52 -6.93
N SER A 388 20.52 -15.14 -7.95
CA SER A 388 21.74 -15.83 -8.38
C SER A 388 22.99 -15.55 -7.53
N GLY A 389 23.25 -14.29 -7.16
CA GLY A 389 24.55 -13.88 -6.62
C GLY A 389 24.73 -14.06 -5.10
N LEU A 390 23.71 -13.71 -4.31
CA LEU A 390 23.81 -13.69 -2.84
C LEU A 390 22.92 -14.76 -2.18
N PHE A 391 21.72 -14.99 -2.71
CA PHE A 391 20.69 -15.76 -2.00
C PHE A 391 20.74 -17.26 -2.25
N ALA A 392 21.09 -17.75 -3.44
CA ALA A 392 21.26 -19.19 -3.67
C ALA A 392 22.28 -19.85 -2.71
N PRO A 393 23.46 -19.25 -2.43
CA PRO A 393 24.37 -19.76 -1.41
C PRO A 393 23.81 -19.69 0.02
N LEU A 394 23.00 -18.68 0.36
CA LEU A 394 22.35 -18.59 1.68
C LEU A 394 21.19 -19.58 1.87
N ARG A 395 20.42 -19.86 0.82
CA ARG A 395 19.40 -20.94 0.81
C ARG A 395 20.07 -22.30 1.00
N ARG A 396 21.19 -22.54 0.30
CA ARG A 396 22.06 -23.71 0.53
C ARG A 396 22.57 -23.75 1.98
N LEU A 397 23.05 -22.63 2.53
CA LEU A 397 23.51 -22.56 3.92
C LEU A 397 22.42 -22.97 4.91
N ARG A 398 21.20 -22.43 4.76
CA ARG A 398 20.03 -22.78 5.59
C ARG A 398 19.70 -24.27 5.47
N ARG A 399 19.68 -24.81 4.25
CA ARG A 399 19.40 -26.23 3.98
C ARG A 399 20.45 -27.14 4.63
N ASP A 400 21.73 -26.90 4.34
CA ASP A 400 22.86 -27.66 4.89
C ASP A 400 22.91 -27.58 6.42
N LEU A 401 22.58 -26.42 7.00
CA LEU A 401 22.46 -26.22 8.45
C LEU A 401 21.31 -27.05 9.04
N VAL A 402 20.10 -26.98 8.49
CA VAL A 402 18.91 -27.65 9.02
C VAL A 402 18.97 -29.18 8.82
N GLN A 403 19.52 -29.65 7.70
CA GLN A 403 19.53 -31.08 7.33
C GLN A 403 20.87 -31.78 7.66
N GLY A 404 22.00 -31.09 7.50
CA GLY A 404 23.35 -31.68 7.65
C GLY A 404 24.05 -31.39 8.99
N VAL A 405 23.55 -30.47 9.81
CA VAL A 405 24.18 -30.11 11.09
C VAL A 405 23.28 -30.44 12.29
N PRO A 406 23.69 -31.38 13.17
CA PRO A 406 23.05 -31.60 14.47
C PRO A 406 22.94 -30.31 15.28
N GLY A 407 21.70 -29.93 15.62
CA GLY A 407 21.40 -28.67 16.29
C GLY A 407 21.27 -27.44 15.37
N GLY A 408 21.43 -27.58 14.05
CA GLY A 408 21.33 -26.46 13.11
C GLY A 408 19.92 -25.86 13.01
N ARG A 409 18.86 -26.66 13.23
CA ARG A 409 17.48 -26.15 13.35
C ARG A 409 17.35 -25.08 14.44
N PHE A 410 17.95 -25.27 15.62
CA PHE A 410 17.96 -24.25 16.70
C PHE A 410 18.52 -22.91 16.23
N TRP A 411 19.50 -22.90 15.32
CA TRP A 411 20.09 -21.67 14.79
C TRP A 411 19.20 -20.97 13.76
N ALA A 412 18.47 -21.73 12.95
CA ALA A 412 17.41 -21.17 12.11
C ALA A 412 16.31 -20.56 12.98
N ASP A 413 15.80 -21.31 13.95
CA ASP A 413 14.74 -20.88 14.87
C ASP A 413 15.16 -19.65 15.69
N ALA A 414 16.41 -19.62 16.18
CA ALA A 414 16.97 -18.48 16.92
C ALA A 414 17.16 -17.23 16.03
N TYR A 415 17.50 -17.40 14.75
CA TYR A 415 17.51 -16.28 13.80
C TYR A 415 16.10 -15.72 13.60
N PHE A 416 15.09 -16.56 13.38
CA PHE A 416 13.70 -16.12 13.23
C PHE A 416 13.19 -15.40 14.48
N ARG A 417 13.35 -16.02 15.67
CA ARG A 417 12.93 -15.46 16.97
C ARG A 417 13.52 -14.07 17.24
N TRP A 418 14.78 -13.84 16.85
CA TRP A 418 15.50 -12.60 17.11
C TRP A 418 15.65 -11.68 15.90
N SER A 419 15.02 -12.01 14.77
CA SER A 419 15.13 -11.29 13.50
C SER A 419 14.74 -9.82 13.62
N ARG A 420 13.61 -9.52 14.28
CA ARG A 420 13.12 -8.16 14.55
C ARG A 420 14.11 -7.34 15.38
N ASP A 421 14.68 -7.95 16.43
CA ASP A 421 15.65 -7.31 17.32
C ASP A 421 16.98 -7.02 16.59
N LEU A 422 17.43 -7.96 15.74
CA LEU A 422 18.62 -7.83 14.90
C LEU A 422 18.46 -6.79 13.77
N ALA A 423 17.27 -6.72 13.18
CA ALA A 423 16.91 -5.69 12.19
C ALA A 423 16.91 -4.31 12.86
N ARG A 424 16.21 -4.17 14.00
CA ARG A 424 16.14 -2.93 14.79
C ARG A 424 17.53 -2.38 15.12
N ILE A 425 18.43 -3.17 15.73
CA ILE A 425 19.78 -2.69 16.07
C ILE A 425 20.65 -2.38 14.85
N SER A 426 20.35 -2.95 13.68
CA SER A 426 21.05 -2.66 12.43
C SER A 426 20.57 -1.34 11.84
N LEU A 427 19.27 -1.07 11.85
CA LEU A 427 18.69 0.21 11.42
C LEU A 427 19.10 1.37 12.36
N GLU A 428 19.24 1.09 13.67
CA GLU A 428 19.76 2.03 14.69
C GLU A 428 21.28 2.31 14.61
N ASP A 429 22.05 1.66 13.73
CA ASP A 429 23.49 1.91 13.57
C ASP A 429 24.00 1.48 12.19
N SER A 430 24.30 2.45 11.33
CA SER A 430 24.81 2.20 9.98
C SER A 430 26.08 1.31 9.96
N ARG A 431 26.89 1.32 11.03
CA ARG A 431 28.07 0.43 11.14
C ARG A 431 27.66 -1.03 11.37
N LEU A 432 26.55 -1.29 12.06
CA LEU A 432 25.96 -2.62 12.21
C LEU A 432 25.29 -3.07 10.93
N PHE A 433 24.51 -2.22 10.26
CA PHE A 433 23.90 -2.53 8.96
C PHE A 433 24.96 -2.89 7.90
N HIS A 434 25.85 -1.95 7.57
CA HIS A 434 26.89 -2.21 6.56
C HIS A 434 27.90 -3.28 7.01
N GLY A 435 28.11 -3.44 8.33
CA GLY A 435 28.90 -4.54 8.88
C GLY A 435 28.26 -5.90 8.62
N GLY A 436 26.95 -6.03 8.85
CA GLY A 436 26.15 -7.23 8.58
C GLY A 436 26.11 -7.57 7.10
N VAL A 437 25.82 -6.60 6.23
CA VAL A 437 25.84 -6.78 4.77
C VAL A 437 27.21 -7.29 4.28
N ARG A 438 28.31 -6.70 4.76
CA ARG A 438 29.68 -7.17 4.43
C ARG A 438 29.96 -8.58 4.95
N LEU A 439 29.47 -8.94 6.14
CA LEU A 439 29.59 -10.28 6.70
C LEU A 439 28.85 -11.31 5.85
N ILE A 440 27.59 -11.05 5.49
CA ILE A 440 26.78 -11.90 4.61
C ILE A 440 27.50 -12.11 3.26
N ALA A 441 27.91 -11.02 2.61
CA ALA A 441 28.63 -11.09 1.34
C ALA A 441 30.01 -11.77 1.45
N ARG A 442 30.67 -11.76 2.61
CA ARG A 442 31.91 -12.52 2.83
C ARG A 442 31.60 -14.00 3.05
N THR A 443 30.59 -14.35 3.84
CA THR A 443 30.12 -15.74 4.04
C THR A 443 29.77 -16.40 2.72
N VAL A 444 28.97 -15.73 1.87
CA VAL A 444 28.62 -16.21 0.52
C VAL A 444 29.85 -16.53 -0.32
N ARG A 445 30.85 -15.63 -0.34
CA ARG A 445 32.11 -15.84 -1.07
C ARG A 445 33.00 -16.93 -0.46
N LEU A 446 32.91 -17.18 0.85
CA LEU A 446 33.60 -18.31 1.49
C LEU A 446 32.94 -19.63 1.08
N MET A 447 31.61 -19.71 1.10
CA MET A 447 30.87 -20.89 0.65
C MET A 447 31.14 -21.24 -0.81
N ALA A 448 31.10 -20.26 -1.71
CA ALA A 448 31.35 -20.45 -3.13
C ALA A 448 32.80 -20.88 -3.44
N ARG A 449 33.77 -20.56 -2.58
CA ARG A 449 35.18 -20.99 -2.70
C ARG A 449 35.47 -22.35 -2.06
N GLN A 450 34.57 -22.85 -1.22
CA GLN A 450 34.78 -24.01 -0.34
C GLN A 450 33.70 -25.06 -0.59
N GLU A 451 33.28 -25.26 -1.85
CA GLU A 451 32.13 -26.12 -2.18
C GLU A 451 32.25 -27.52 -1.55
N GLY A 452 31.22 -27.94 -0.83
CA GLY A 452 31.20 -29.20 -0.06
C GLY A 452 31.93 -29.13 1.29
N ASN A 453 33.05 -28.39 1.38
CA ASN A 453 33.93 -28.35 2.56
C ASN A 453 33.70 -27.15 3.50
N PHE A 454 32.84 -26.19 3.14
CA PHE A 454 32.60 -24.96 3.93
C PHE A 454 32.43 -25.19 5.43
N TRP A 455 31.70 -26.23 5.84
CA TRP A 455 31.42 -26.53 7.25
C TRP A 455 32.65 -27.03 8.03
N THR A 456 33.60 -27.68 7.34
CA THR A 456 34.77 -28.35 7.91
C THR A 456 36.07 -27.59 7.68
N SER A 457 36.12 -26.64 6.75
CA SER A 457 37.25 -25.74 6.54
C SER A 457 37.35 -24.67 7.64
N PRO A 458 38.57 -24.26 8.06
CA PRO A 458 38.76 -23.13 8.97
C PRO A 458 38.24 -21.81 8.37
N LEU A 459 37.63 -20.98 9.21
CA LEU A 459 37.21 -19.62 8.86
C LEU A 459 38.44 -18.70 8.75
N PRO A 460 38.59 -17.93 7.66
CA PRO A 460 39.71 -17.00 7.52
C PRO A 460 39.78 -15.95 8.63
N GLU A 461 41.00 -15.63 9.07
CA GLU A 461 41.26 -14.75 10.21
C GLU A 461 40.68 -13.33 10.01
N ASP A 462 40.66 -12.83 8.77
CA ASP A 462 40.01 -11.55 8.43
C ASP A 462 38.50 -11.59 8.66
N PHE A 463 37.84 -12.70 8.32
CA PHE A 463 36.41 -12.89 8.55
C PHE A 463 36.11 -12.99 10.05
N VAL A 464 36.93 -13.72 10.83
CA VAL A 464 36.79 -13.78 12.29
C VAL A 464 36.95 -12.39 12.93
N ARG A 465 37.90 -11.56 12.43
CA ARG A 465 38.03 -10.15 12.85
C ARG A 465 36.82 -9.30 12.48
N MET A 466 36.21 -9.50 11.31
CA MET A 466 34.96 -8.81 10.93
C MET A 466 33.80 -9.19 11.86
N VAL A 467 33.62 -10.49 12.15
CA VAL A 467 32.57 -10.99 13.07
C VAL A 467 32.77 -10.40 14.46
N ARG A 468 34.00 -10.41 14.98
CA ARG A 468 34.31 -9.83 16.31
C ARG A 468 34.00 -8.33 16.39
N LYS A 469 34.34 -7.55 15.35
CA LYS A 469 34.01 -6.12 15.28
C LYS A 469 32.49 -5.88 15.28
N TRP A 470 31.73 -6.68 14.54
CA TRP A 470 30.27 -6.57 14.50
C TRP A 470 29.64 -6.93 15.84
N LEU A 471 30.04 -8.06 16.45
CA LEU A 471 29.54 -8.48 17.77
C LEU A 471 29.83 -7.44 18.86
N HIS A 472 31.03 -6.84 18.85
CA HIS A 472 31.40 -5.78 19.79
C HIS A 472 30.53 -4.52 19.66
N LEU A 473 30.05 -4.18 18.46
CA LEU A 473 29.10 -3.10 18.24
C LEU A 473 27.67 -3.51 18.68
N ALA A 474 27.24 -4.73 18.33
CA ALA A 474 25.89 -5.22 18.61
C ALA A 474 25.65 -5.34 20.12
N LEU A 475 26.64 -5.82 20.87
CA LEU A 475 26.55 -5.99 22.33
C LEU A 475 26.48 -4.67 23.12
N LYS A 476 26.70 -3.52 22.49
CA LYS A 476 26.49 -2.19 23.09
C LYS A 476 25.04 -1.70 22.97
N LYS A 477 24.20 -2.35 22.16
CA LYS A 477 22.81 -1.96 21.93
C LYS A 477 21.86 -2.58 22.98
N PRO A 478 20.67 -2.01 23.19
CA PRO A 478 19.59 -2.71 23.87
C PRO A 478 19.23 -3.95 23.06
N LEU A 479 19.18 -5.11 23.72
CA LEU A 479 18.98 -6.43 23.12
C LEU A 479 18.17 -7.28 24.10
N HIS A 480 17.29 -8.15 23.61
CA HIS A 480 16.64 -9.14 24.47
C HIS A 480 17.69 -9.97 25.25
N PRO A 481 17.47 -10.31 26.54
CA PRO A 481 18.45 -11.02 27.37
C PRO A 481 18.94 -12.36 26.79
N GLU A 482 18.12 -13.06 26.02
CA GLU A 482 18.51 -14.31 25.34
C GLU A 482 19.42 -14.05 24.14
N LEU A 483 19.05 -13.13 23.26
CA LEU A 483 19.90 -12.70 22.14
C LEU A 483 21.25 -12.19 22.65
N ARG A 484 21.25 -11.36 23.70
CA ARG A 484 22.47 -10.87 24.36
C ARG A 484 23.35 -12.01 24.90
N ARG A 485 22.76 -13.08 25.45
CA ARG A 485 23.51 -14.28 25.88
C ARG A 485 24.12 -15.01 24.67
N LEU A 486 23.36 -15.21 23.60
CA LEU A 486 23.84 -15.85 22.37
C LEU A 486 25.00 -15.07 21.72
N LEU A 487 24.86 -13.76 21.55
CA LEU A 487 25.91 -12.91 20.96
C LEU A 487 27.17 -12.84 21.82
N ARG A 488 27.06 -12.88 23.17
CA ARG A 488 28.24 -12.99 24.06
C ARG A 488 28.95 -14.34 23.94
N SER A 489 28.20 -15.44 23.79
CA SER A 489 28.80 -16.76 23.53
C SER A 489 29.52 -16.81 22.19
N ALA A 490 28.94 -16.21 21.14
CA ALA A 490 29.60 -16.04 19.85
C ALA A 490 30.87 -15.18 19.97
N GLU A 491 30.83 -14.07 20.70
CA GLU A 491 31.99 -13.17 20.89
C GLU A 491 33.15 -13.91 21.56
N LYS A 492 32.87 -14.68 22.63
CA LYS A 492 33.87 -15.52 23.31
C LYS A 492 34.53 -16.52 22.36
N LEU A 493 33.74 -17.21 21.52
CA LEU A 493 34.27 -18.20 20.58
C LEU A 493 35.22 -17.59 19.53
N THR A 494 34.97 -16.35 19.08
CA THR A 494 35.93 -15.67 18.20
C THR A 494 37.31 -15.44 18.85
N ARG A 495 37.45 -15.56 20.17
CA ARG A 495 38.70 -15.30 20.91
C ARG A 495 39.45 -16.58 21.31
N LEU A 496 38.80 -17.74 21.31
CA LEU A 496 39.33 -18.98 21.90
C LEU A 496 39.91 -19.97 20.88
N LEU A 497 39.63 -19.78 19.59
CA LEU A 497 39.99 -20.72 18.52
C LEU A 497 40.43 -19.94 17.27
N PRO A 498 41.74 -19.69 17.07
CA PRO A 498 42.21 -18.98 15.87
C PRO A 498 42.39 -19.90 14.64
N GLU A 499 42.98 -21.08 14.83
CA GLU A 499 43.50 -21.89 13.70
C GLU A 499 42.56 -23.02 13.25
N GLU A 500 41.67 -23.51 14.13
CA GLU A 500 40.75 -24.61 13.82
C GLU A 500 39.26 -24.21 13.81
N LEU A 501 38.92 -22.92 13.72
CA LEU A 501 37.53 -22.45 13.85
C LEU A 501 36.71 -22.75 12.59
N THR A 502 36.13 -23.93 12.52
CA THR A 502 35.21 -24.32 11.44
C THR A 502 33.77 -23.87 11.76
N PRO A 503 32.93 -23.57 10.76
CA PRO A 503 31.52 -23.27 10.99
C PRO A 503 30.79 -24.39 11.75
N LEU A 504 31.16 -25.66 11.52
CA LEU A 504 30.59 -26.80 12.23
C LEU A 504 30.94 -26.80 13.72
N LYS A 505 32.19 -26.46 14.09
CA LYS A 505 32.61 -26.36 15.50
C LYS A 505 31.88 -25.20 16.22
N VAL A 506 31.62 -24.08 15.54
CA VAL A 506 30.82 -22.96 16.09
C VAL A 506 29.38 -23.40 16.35
N VAL A 507 28.71 -23.94 15.33
CA VAL A 507 27.28 -24.29 15.38
C VAL A 507 26.99 -25.42 16.38
N ARG A 508 27.90 -26.40 16.49
CA ARG A 508 27.81 -27.50 17.47
C ARG A 508 28.34 -27.16 18.86
N HIS A 509 28.84 -25.95 19.12
CA HIS A 509 29.48 -25.65 20.40
C HIS A 509 28.50 -25.81 21.57
N HIS A 510 28.92 -26.55 22.61
CA HIS A 510 28.05 -26.99 23.70
C HIS A 510 27.31 -25.84 24.42
N HIS A 511 27.93 -24.64 24.52
CA HIS A 511 27.29 -23.44 25.06
C HIS A 511 26.02 -22.98 24.32
N PHE A 512 25.83 -23.36 23.04
CA PHE A 512 24.59 -23.10 22.31
C PHE A 512 23.59 -24.24 22.44
N LEU A 513 24.08 -25.49 22.42
CA LEU A 513 23.22 -26.67 22.56
C LEU A 513 22.62 -26.83 23.97
N TYR A 514 23.27 -26.30 25.02
CA TYR A 514 22.72 -26.32 26.39
C TYR A 514 21.53 -25.36 26.58
N ALA A 515 21.41 -24.30 25.77
CA ALA A 515 20.24 -23.42 25.78
C ALA A 515 18.95 -24.16 25.41
N ARG A 516 19.06 -25.27 24.65
CA ARG A 516 17.95 -26.11 24.21
C ARG A 516 17.18 -26.80 25.36
N LYS A 517 17.73 -26.87 26.57
CA LYS A 517 17.04 -27.42 27.76
C LYS A 517 16.24 -26.38 28.56
N HIS A 518 16.36 -25.09 28.26
CA HIS A 518 15.68 -24.01 29.00
C HIS A 518 14.78 -23.13 28.12
N LEU A 519 14.62 -23.50 26.84
CA LEU A 519 13.63 -22.93 25.94
C LEU A 519 12.45 -23.91 25.84
N SER A 520 11.59 -23.90 26.87
CA SER A 520 10.25 -24.44 26.74
C SER A 520 9.48 -23.63 25.69
N TRP A 521 8.62 -24.32 24.95
CA TRP A 521 7.65 -23.72 24.03
C TRP A 521 6.55 -23.01 24.81
#